data_AF-A0A7C5ZXA6-F1
#
_entry.id   AF-A0A7C5ZXA6-F1
#
_cell.length_a   1.000
_cell.length_b   1.000
_cell.length_c   1.000
_cell.angle_alpha   90.00
_cell.angle_beta   90.00
_cell.angle_gamma   90.00
#
_symmetry.space_group_name_H-M   'P 1'
#
loop_
_entity.id
_entity.type
_entity.pdbx_description
1 polymer ?
#
loop_
_entity_poly.entity_id
_entity_poly.type
_entity_poly.pdbx_seq_one_letter_code
_entity_poly.pdbx_strand_id
1 'polypeptide(L)'
;MNPGRIIGIVLGIVILVAAFLLPFGTHGDTFFVLTQWNIENLGSIQEMGEPALVTLAYVTIVSFILLVIAGIVGVFPLGCGVIGIVALAILTAGHILIYNSYGEAFNVLELGVGYFVAWVASIAALIASFWRKGQKVQQQTVNVTVVNQPQGTPPPP
;
A
#
# COMPACT_ATOMS: atom_id res chain seq x y z
N MET A 1 9.97 -15.73 -15.01
CA MET A 1 9.35 -15.11 -13.81
C MET A 1 7.93 -14.65 -14.17
N ASN A 2 6.92 -14.82 -13.30
CA ASN A 2 5.53 -14.46 -13.63
C ASN A 2 5.37 -12.93 -13.81
N PRO A 3 4.80 -12.41 -14.92
CA PRO A 3 4.70 -10.96 -15.18
C PRO A 3 4.01 -10.20 -14.05
N GLY A 4 2.94 -10.76 -13.48
CA GLY A 4 2.24 -10.16 -12.34
C GLY A 4 3.07 -10.07 -11.06
N ARG A 5 4.04 -10.98 -10.85
CA ARG A 5 4.99 -10.86 -9.72
C ARG A 5 5.99 -9.73 -9.96
N ILE A 6 6.41 -9.52 -11.21
CA ILE A 6 7.30 -8.42 -11.58
C ILE A 6 6.63 -7.07 -11.30
N ILE A 7 5.38 -6.90 -11.73
CA ILE A 7 4.60 -5.68 -11.45
C ILE A 7 4.47 -5.44 -9.95
N GLY A 8 4.15 -6.48 -9.18
CA GLY A 8 4.09 -6.37 -7.72
C GLY A 8 5.42 -5.95 -7.10
N ILE A 9 6.54 -6.54 -7.53
CA ILE A 9 7.88 -6.19 -7.06
C ILE A 9 8.19 -4.72 -7.37
N VAL A 10 7.92 -4.27 -8.60
CA VAL A 10 8.14 -2.87 -9.00
C VAL A 10 7.32 -1.93 -8.12
N LEU A 11 6.03 -2.22 -7.91
CA LEU A 11 5.17 -1.39 -7.07
C LEU A 11 5.57 -1.43 -5.59
N GLY A 12 6.03 -2.58 -5.08
CA GLY A 12 6.60 -2.70 -3.74
C GLY A 12 7.86 -1.84 -3.58
N ILE A 13 8.76 -1.85 -4.57
CA ILE A 13 9.93 -0.97 -4.59
C ILE A 13 9.51 0.49 -4.60
N VAL A 14 8.51 0.87 -5.41
CA VAL A 14 7.98 2.25 -5.43
C VAL A 14 7.46 2.67 -4.07
N ILE A 15 6.76 1.79 -3.34
CA ILE A 15 6.31 2.07 -1.96
C ILE A 15 7.50 2.28 -1.02
N LEU A 16 8.55 1.46 -1.10
CA LEU A 16 9.76 1.65 -0.30
C LEU A 16 10.44 2.97 -0.64
N VAL A 17 10.61 3.29 -1.93
CA VAL A 17 11.17 4.57 -2.37
C VAL A 17 10.33 5.72 -1.84
N ALA A 18 9.01 5.61 -1.86
CA ALA A 18 8.11 6.64 -1.31
C ALA A 18 8.29 6.85 0.20
N ALA A 19 8.50 5.78 0.97
CA ALA A 19 8.69 5.88 2.42
C ALA A 19 10.08 6.37 2.83
N PHE A 20 11.14 5.95 2.12
CA PHE A 20 12.53 6.20 2.51
C PHE A 20 13.20 7.38 1.80
N LEU A 21 12.76 7.71 0.59
CA LEU A 21 13.49 8.61 -0.31
C LEU A 21 12.67 9.82 -0.79
N LEU A 22 11.34 9.76 -0.71
CA LEU A 22 10.50 10.87 -1.12
C LEU A 22 10.08 11.75 0.08
N PRO A 23 9.96 13.07 -0.14
CA PRO A 23 9.46 13.99 0.87
C PRO A 23 8.07 13.61 1.38
N PHE A 24 7.95 13.54 2.69
CA PHE A 24 6.76 13.31 3.48
C PHE A 24 6.66 14.45 4.49
N GLY A 25 5.50 15.09 4.60
CA GLY A 25 5.38 16.31 5.40
C GLY A 25 5.79 17.59 4.63
N THR A 26 5.65 18.72 5.30
CA THR A 26 5.92 20.07 4.77
C THR A 26 7.40 20.46 4.81
N HIS A 27 8.19 19.83 5.68
CA HIS A 27 9.59 20.17 5.91
C HIS A 27 10.57 19.46 4.97
N GLY A 28 10.07 18.62 4.06
CA GLY A 28 10.90 17.91 3.08
C GLY A 28 11.56 16.63 3.61
N ASP A 29 11.37 16.30 4.90
CA ASP A 29 11.84 15.07 5.51
C ASP A 29 11.20 13.83 4.87
N THR A 30 11.85 12.67 4.93
CA THR A 30 11.24 11.43 4.46
C THR A 30 10.41 10.80 5.57
N PHE A 31 9.50 9.88 5.24
CA PHE A 31 8.68 9.24 6.27
C PHE A 31 9.53 8.44 7.26
N PHE A 32 10.63 7.85 6.77
CA PHE A 32 11.65 7.25 7.62
C PHE A 32 12.23 8.25 8.63
N VAL A 33 12.69 9.42 8.19
CA VAL A 33 13.28 10.43 9.09
C VAL A 33 12.28 10.90 10.14
N LEU A 34 11.03 11.18 9.73
CA LEU A 34 9.94 11.57 10.65
C LEU A 34 9.65 10.49 11.70
N THR A 35 9.84 9.22 11.35
CA THR A 35 9.52 8.09 12.22
C THR A 35 10.74 7.62 13.04
N GLN A 36 11.96 7.86 12.55
CA GLN A 36 13.20 7.32 13.11
C GLN A 36 13.38 7.73 14.57
N TRP A 37 13.23 9.03 14.87
CA TRP A 37 13.38 9.52 16.24
C TRP A 37 12.39 8.85 17.21
N ASN A 38 11.15 8.66 16.75
CA ASN A 38 10.09 8.00 17.53
C ASN A 38 10.38 6.51 17.79
N ILE A 39 10.99 5.81 16.82
CA ILE A 39 11.39 4.40 16.97
C ILE A 39 12.58 4.26 17.93
N GLU A 40 13.56 5.16 17.85
CA GLU A 40 14.75 5.13 18.70
C GLU A 40 14.46 5.54 20.15
N ASN A 41 13.42 6.36 20.36
CA ASN A 41 13.08 6.93 21.66
C ASN A 41 11.64 6.60 22.09
N LEU A 42 11.23 5.33 21.97
CA LEU A 42 9.88 4.88 22.37
C LEU A 42 9.51 5.24 23.82
N GLY A 43 10.50 5.28 24.73
CA GLY A 43 10.28 5.67 26.12
C GLY A 43 9.86 7.13 26.28
N SER A 44 10.49 8.04 25.54
CA SER A 44 10.17 9.48 25.62
C SER A 44 8.83 9.82 24.98
N ILE A 45 8.27 8.92 24.15
CA ILE A 45 6.92 9.13 23.60
C ILE A 45 5.90 9.18 24.72
N GLN A 46 6.01 8.29 25.72
CA GLN A 46 5.07 8.24 26.84
C GLN A 46 5.23 9.43 27.80
N GLU A 47 6.39 10.09 27.76
CA GLU A 47 6.71 11.26 28.58
C GLU A 47 6.20 12.57 27.98
N MET A 48 5.68 12.56 26.74
CA MET A 48 5.15 13.77 26.06
C MET A 48 3.95 14.41 26.77
N GLY A 49 3.32 13.73 27.74
CA GLY A 49 2.26 14.26 28.59
C GLY A 49 0.91 14.49 27.90
N GLU A 50 0.91 14.69 26.58
CA GLU A 50 -0.28 14.92 25.76
C GLU A 50 -0.73 13.63 25.03
N PRO A 51 -1.89 13.04 25.38
CA PRO A 51 -2.32 11.76 24.85
C PRO A 51 -2.44 11.69 23.33
N ALA A 52 -2.77 12.80 22.66
CA ALA A 52 -2.92 12.76 21.21
C ALA A 52 -1.57 12.83 20.47
N LEU A 53 -0.55 13.52 21.00
CA LEU A 53 0.81 13.48 20.46
C LEU A 53 1.40 12.07 20.60
N VAL A 54 1.17 11.43 21.76
CA VAL A 54 1.50 10.02 22.00
C VAL A 54 0.84 9.14 20.94
N THR A 55 -0.47 9.31 20.73
CA THR A 55 -1.24 8.52 19.76
C THR A 55 -0.74 8.75 18.33
N LEU A 56 -0.47 10.01 17.94
CA LEU A 56 0.03 10.36 16.61
C LEU A 56 1.40 9.75 16.34
N ALA A 57 2.30 9.74 17.33
CA ALA A 57 3.60 9.11 17.23
C ALA A 57 3.46 7.60 16.98
N TYR A 58 2.61 6.90 17.74
CA TYR A 58 2.37 5.47 17.50
C TYR A 58 1.69 5.18 16.16
N VAL A 59 0.72 6.01 15.74
CA VAL A 59 0.09 5.90 14.41
C VAL A 59 1.14 6.02 13.31
N THR A 60 2.04 6.99 13.43
CA THR A 60 3.13 7.22 12.46
C THR A 60 4.06 6.00 12.40
N ILE A 61 4.48 5.47 13.55
CA ILE A 61 5.31 4.25 13.63
C ILE A 61 4.62 3.05 12.97
N VAL A 62 3.35 2.79 13.32
CA VAL A 62 2.61 1.65 12.79
C VAL A 62 2.41 1.78 11.28
N SER A 63 2.03 2.96 10.79
CA SER A 63 1.90 3.23 9.36
C SER A 63 3.21 3.06 8.61
N PHE A 64 4.34 3.49 9.20
CA PHE A 64 5.66 3.27 8.61
C PHE A 64 5.99 1.79 8.49
N ILE A 65 5.83 1.02 9.58
CA ILE A 65 6.07 -0.43 9.58
C ILE A 65 5.20 -1.12 8.53
N LEU A 66 3.91 -0.78 8.44
CA LEU A 66 3.02 -1.36 7.45
C LEU A 66 3.44 -1.02 6.02
N LEU A 67 3.91 0.21 5.74
CA LEU A 67 4.43 0.57 4.41
C LEU A 67 5.71 -0.20 4.06
N VAL A 68 6.61 -0.40 5.03
CA VAL A 68 7.81 -1.23 4.84
C VAL A 68 7.41 -2.68 4.51
N ILE A 69 6.47 -3.25 5.26
CA ILE A 69 5.94 -4.59 5.01
C ILE A 69 5.27 -4.65 3.62
N ALA A 70 4.45 -3.66 3.27
CA ALA A 70 3.80 -3.58 1.95
C ALA A 70 4.84 -3.61 0.83
N GLY A 71 5.92 -2.85 0.98
CA GLY A 71 7.03 -2.82 0.04
C GLY A 71 7.75 -4.16 -0.10
N ILE A 72 8.10 -4.80 1.03
CA ILE A 72 8.79 -6.11 1.07
C ILE A 72 7.91 -7.22 0.47
N VAL A 73 6.61 -7.21 0.78
CA VAL A 73 5.62 -8.19 0.31
C VAL A 73 5.19 -7.91 -1.14
N GLY A 74 5.85 -6.99 -1.85
CA GLY A 74 5.63 -6.65 -3.26
C GLY A 74 5.49 -7.85 -4.20
N VAL A 75 6.16 -8.97 -3.93
CA VAL A 75 6.03 -10.24 -4.69
C VAL A 75 4.57 -10.70 -4.84
N PHE A 76 3.70 -10.31 -3.90
CA PHE A 76 2.25 -10.51 -3.94
C PHE A 76 1.53 -9.16 -4.14
N PRO A 77 1.14 -8.79 -5.38
CA PRO A 77 0.51 -7.50 -5.68
C PRO A 77 -0.71 -7.19 -4.80
N LEU A 78 -1.52 -8.22 -4.51
CA LEU A 78 -2.69 -8.06 -3.63
C LEU A 78 -2.30 -7.67 -2.21
N GLY A 79 -1.33 -8.37 -1.62
CA GLY A 79 -0.88 -8.11 -0.25
C GLY A 79 -0.22 -6.74 -0.13
N CYS A 80 0.70 -6.43 -1.06
CA CYS A 80 1.33 -5.13 -1.19
C CYS A 80 0.30 -3.99 -1.26
N GLY A 81 -0.69 -4.10 -2.17
CA GLY A 81 -1.72 -3.08 -2.33
C GLY A 81 -2.63 -2.92 -1.11
N VAL A 82 -3.13 -4.01 -0.53
CA VAL A 82 -4.02 -3.94 0.66
C VAL A 82 -3.27 -3.35 1.85
N ILE A 83 -2.07 -3.84 2.15
CA ILE A 83 -1.30 -3.38 3.31
C ILE A 83 -0.93 -1.90 3.13
N GLY A 84 -0.52 -1.49 1.93
CA GLY A 84 -0.21 -0.09 1.62
C GLY A 84 -1.41 0.83 1.79
N ILE A 85 -2.60 0.45 1.29
CA ILE A 85 -3.83 1.23 1.50
C ILE A 85 -4.18 1.31 2.98
N VAL A 86 -4.11 0.21 3.72
CA VAL A 86 -4.40 0.20 5.17
C VAL A 86 -3.44 1.12 5.91
N ALA A 87 -2.14 1.06 5.61
CA ALA A 87 -1.13 1.91 6.23
C ALA A 87 -1.44 3.41 6.03
N LEU A 88 -1.77 3.79 4.80
CA LEU A 88 -2.06 5.18 4.43
C LEU A 88 -3.42 5.63 4.94
N ALA A 89 -4.42 4.75 4.98
CA ALA A 89 -5.72 5.03 5.56
C ALA A 89 -5.61 5.28 7.07
N ILE A 90 -4.84 4.47 7.80
CA ILE A 90 -4.56 4.67 9.23
C ILE A 90 -3.83 5.99 9.44
N LEU A 91 -2.82 6.29 8.62
CA LEU A 91 -2.08 7.55 8.72
C LEU A 91 -3.00 8.75 8.53
N THR A 92 -3.83 8.72 7.49
CA THR A 92 -4.75 9.81 7.12
C THR A 92 -5.85 9.97 8.16
N ALA A 93 -6.51 8.88 8.56
CA ALA A 93 -7.55 8.89 9.56
C ALA A 93 -7.02 9.33 10.92
N GLY A 94 -5.83 8.85 11.32
CA GLY A 94 -5.17 9.27 12.54
C GLY A 94 -4.94 10.78 12.58
N HIS A 95 -4.39 11.36 11.51
CA HIS A 95 -4.20 12.80 11.42
C HIS A 95 -5.53 13.56 11.43
N ILE A 96 -6.52 13.16 10.62
CA ILE A 96 -7.83 13.84 10.58
C ILE A 96 -8.51 13.81 11.95
N LEU A 97 -8.55 12.66 12.62
CA LEU A 97 -9.25 12.50 13.90
C LEU A 97 -8.54 13.26 15.02
N ILE A 98 -7.21 13.27 15.01
CA ILE A 98 -6.40 13.95 16.04
C ILE A 98 -6.46 15.47 15.85
N TYR A 99 -6.16 16.01 14.66
CA TYR A 99 -6.18 17.46 14.41
C TYR A 99 -7.57 18.08 14.58
N ASN A 100 -8.63 17.38 14.16
CA ASN A 100 -10.01 17.85 14.36
C ASN A 100 -10.36 17.94 15.87
N SER A 101 -9.77 17.09 16.70
CA SER A 101 -9.94 17.16 18.16
C SER A 101 -9.31 18.41 18.77
N TYR A 102 -8.36 19.06 18.08
CA TYR A 102 -7.74 20.33 18.47
C TYR A 102 -8.34 21.55 17.75
N GLY A 103 -9.38 21.37 16.94
CA GLY A 103 -10.01 22.46 16.19
C GLY A 103 -9.19 22.96 15.00
N GLU A 104 -8.15 22.22 14.61
CA GLU A 104 -7.36 22.51 13.42
C GLU A 104 -7.83 21.70 12.22
N ALA A 105 -7.84 22.33 11.05
CA ALA A 105 -8.20 21.69 9.80
C ALA A 105 -6.97 20.99 9.20
N PHE A 106 -6.94 19.66 9.24
CA PHE A 106 -5.87 18.89 8.62
C PHE A 106 -5.92 19.01 7.09
N ASN A 107 -4.82 19.43 6.48
CA ASN A 107 -4.66 19.48 5.04
C ASN A 107 -3.82 18.30 4.55
N VAL A 108 -4.45 17.37 3.83
CA VAL A 108 -3.77 16.20 3.24
C VAL A 108 -2.61 16.55 2.30
N LEU A 109 -2.58 17.76 1.71
CA LEU A 109 -1.46 18.21 0.87
C LEU A 109 -0.17 18.37 1.69
N GLU A 110 -0.27 18.57 3.00
CA GLU A 110 0.87 18.69 3.90
C GLU A 110 1.59 17.37 4.10
N LEU A 111 0.98 16.22 3.78
CA LEU A 111 1.63 14.91 3.89
C LEU A 111 2.74 14.67 2.84
N GLY A 112 2.91 15.56 1.88
CA GLY A 112 4.04 15.52 0.94
C GLY A 112 3.88 14.53 -0.22
N VAL A 113 4.83 14.56 -1.14
CA VAL A 113 4.77 13.81 -2.42
C VAL A 113 4.84 12.29 -2.18
N GLY A 114 5.66 11.84 -1.23
CA GLY A 114 5.80 10.42 -0.89
C GLY A 114 4.46 9.78 -0.51
N TYR A 115 3.60 10.51 0.20
CA TYR A 115 2.26 10.03 0.56
C TYR A 115 1.40 9.70 -0.66
N PHE A 116 1.35 10.62 -1.63
CA PHE A 116 0.56 10.42 -2.86
C PHE A 116 1.14 9.31 -3.73
N VAL A 117 2.46 9.23 -3.84
CA VAL A 117 3.13 8.16 -4.60
C VAL A 117 2.84 6.78 -3.98
N ALA A 118 2.90 6.66 -2.65
CA ALA A 118 2.56 5.43 -1.96
C ALA A 118 1.08 5.03 -2.18
N TRP A 119 0.15 6.00 -2.18
CA TRP A 119 -1.26 5.77 -2.50
C TRP A 119 -1.46 5.21 -3.91
N VAL A 120 -0.90 5.90 -4.90
CA VAL A 120 -1.00 5.50 -6.31
C VAL A 120 -0.41 4.13 -6.53
N ALA A 121 0.77 3.85 -5.95
CA ALA A 121 1.42 2.54 -6.05
C ALA A 121 0.58 1.42 -5.42
N SER A 122 -0.03 1.69 -4.26
CA SER A 122 -0.88 0.72 -3.55
C SER A 122 -2.15 0.40 -4.33
N ILE A 123 -2.81 1.42 -4.90
CA ILE A 123 -4.00 1.25 -5.75
C ILE A 123 -3.64 0.51 -7.04
N ALA A 124 -2.53 0.88 -7.70
CA ALA A 124 -2.06 0.21 -8.90
C ALA A 124 -1.77 -1.28 -8.65
N ALA A 125 -1.25 -1.63 -7.46
CA ALA A 125 -0.96 -3.00 -7.09
C ALA A 125 -2.24 -3.85 -6.95
N LEU A 126 -3.32 -3.25 -6.41
CA LEU A 126 -4.63 -3.88 -6.37
C LEU A 126 -5.22 -4.09 -7.77
N ILE A 127 -5.22 -3.05 -8.60
CA ILE A 127 -5.77 -3.14 -9.97
C ILE A 127 -5.05 -4.23 -10.77
N ALA A 128 -3.72 -4.27 -10.70
CA ALA A 128 -2.90 -5.30 -11.35
C ALA A 128 -3.25 -6.72 -10.87
N SER A 129 -3.62 -6.88 -9.59
CA SER A 129 -4.06 -8.16 -9.03
C SER A 129 -5.40 -8.63 -9.61
N PHE A 130 -6.36 -7.72 -9.73
CA PHE A 130 -7.70 -8.06 -10.24
C PHE A 130 -7.72 -8.36 -11.74
N TRP A 131 -6.97 -7.59 -12.54
CA TRP A 131 -6.84 -7.86 -13.98
C TRP A 131 -6.32 -9.27 -14.29
N ARG A 132 -5.38 -9.76 -13.48
CA ARG A 132 -4.84 -11.12 -13.64
C ARG A 132 -5.85 -12.21 -13.25
N LYS A 133 -6.68 -11.97 -12.23
CA LYS A 133 -7.72 -12.92 -11.84
C LYS A 133 -8.75 -13.08 -12.97
N GLY A 134 -9.11 -11.98 -13.66
CA GLY A 134 -9.96 -12.01 -14.84
C GLY A 134 -9.37 -12.80 -16.02
N GLN A 135 -8.09 -12.58 -16.35
CA GLN A 135 -7.42 -13.31 -17.44
C GLN A 135 -7.29 -14.81 -17.19
N LYS A 136 -6.99 -15.23 -15.95
CA LYS A 136 -6.88 -16.65 -15.61
C LYS A 136 -8.21 -17.38 -15.73
N VAL A 137 -9.31 -16.73 -15.32
CA VAL A 137 -10.66 -17.30 -15.45
C VAL A 137 -10.99 -17.51 -16.93
N GLN A 138 -10.73 -16.52 -17.79
CA GLN A 138 -10.97 -16.65 -19.23
C GLN A 138 -10.14 -17.75 -19.89
N GLN A 139 -8.85 -17.88 -19.58
CA GLN A 139 -8.01 -18.95 -20.12
C GLN A 139 -8.49 -20.35 -19.70
N GLN A 140 -8.99 -20.50 -18.48
CA GLN A 140 -9.58 -21.76 -18.01
C GLN A 140 -10.90 -22.08 -18.72
N THR A 141 -11.74 -21.08 -18.98
CA THR A 141 -13.01 -21.31 -19.70
C THR A 141 -12.77 -21.70 -21.16
N VAL A 142 -11.83 -21.05 -21.83
CA VAL A 142 -11.48 -21.35 -23.23
C VAL A 142 -10.92 -22.76 -23.38
N ASN A 143 -10.01 -23.20 -22.49
CA ASN A 143 -9.46 -24.55 -22.56
C ASN A 143 -10.52 -25.64 -22.36
N VAL A 144 -11.48 -25.43 -21.45
CA VAL A 144 -12.59 -26.39 -21.23
C VAL A 144 -13.52 -26.41 -22.44
N THR A 145 -13.76 -25.27 -23.09
CA THR A 145 -14.62 -25.20 -24.28
C THR A 145 -13.98 -25.91 -25.48
N VAL A 146 -12.65 -25.81 -25.64
CA VAL A 146 -11.90 -26.49 -26.72
C VAL A 146 -11.79 -28.00 -26.48
N VAL A 147 -11.59 -28.44 -25.24
CA VAL A 147 -11.51 -29.87 -24.90
C VAL A 147 -12.88 -30.56 -24.99
N ASN A 148 -13.98 -29.82 -24.79
CA ASN A 148 -15.33 -30.37 -24.81
C ASN A 148 -16.07 -30.16 -26.14
N GLN A 149 -15.40 -29.71 -27.21
CA GLN A 149 -15.95 -29.82 -28.56
C GLN A 149 -15.91 -31.30 -28.98
N PRO A 150 -17.05 -31.98 -29.17
CA PRO A 150 -17.05 -33.29 -29.78
C PRO A 150 -16.49 -33.11 -31.18
N GLN A 151 -15.35 -33.74 -31.49
CA GLN A 151 -14.92 -33.93 -32.86
C GLN A 151 -16.06 -34.65 -33.57
N GLY A 152 -16.83 -33.90 -34.36
CA GLY A 152 -17.97 -34.41 -35.11
C GLY A 152 -17.53 -35.61 -35.92
N THR A 153 -18.17 -36.74 -35.67
CA THR A 153 -18.07 -37.93 -36.50
C THR A 153 -18.44 -37.55 -37.94
N PRO A 154 -17.68 -37.99 -38.96
CA PRO A 154 -18.04 -37.70 -40.35
C PRO A 154 -19.40 -38.33 -40.66
N PRO A 155 -20.29 -37.65 -41.41
CA PRO A 155 -21.58 -38.22 -41.78
C PRO A 155 -21.39 -39.41 -42.74
N PRO A 156 -22.08 -40.55 -42.54
CA PRO A 156 -22.10 -41.68 -43.47
C PRO A 156 -23.34 -41.60 -44.40
N PRO A 157 -23.43 -42.41 -45.49
CA PRO A 157 -22.44 -42.80 -46.50
C PRO A 157 -22.53 -41.96 -47.79
#